data_AF-A0A1E5LCA4-F1
#
_entry.id   AF-A0A1E5LCA4-F1
#
_cell.length_a   1.000
_cell.length_b   1.000
_cell.length_c   1.000
_cell.angle_alpha   90.00
_cell.angle_beta   90.00
_cell.angle_gamma   90.00
#
_symmetry.space_group_name_H-M   'P 1'
#
loop_
_entity.id
_entity.type
_entity.pdbx_description
1 polymer ?
#
loop_
_entity_poly.entity_id
_entity_poly.type
_entity_poly.pdbx_seq_one_letter_code
_entity_poly.pdbx_strand_id
1 'polypeptide(L)' 'MNQTYTGFIFILLGTIFLILSLAVTMSATLLAVSLGTSIISNLIGTIFLMRSIKTKKENL' A
#
# COMPACT_ATOMS: atom_id res chain seq x y z
N MET A 1 6.48 -13.52 8.07
CA MET A 1 6.34 -12.13 8.55
C MET A 1 4.91 -11.92 9.02
N ASN A 2 4.66 -11.21 10.12
CA ASN A 2 3.29 -10.97 10.60
C ASN A 2 2.46 -10.32 9.47
N GLN A 3 1.22 -10.78 9.26
CA GLN A 3 0.34 -10.22 8.22
C GLN A 3 0.10 -8.73 8.45
N THR A 4 0.11 -8.29 9.70
CA THR A 4 -0.01 -6.87 10.08
C THR A 4 1.20 -6.05 9.61
N TYR A 5 2.43 -6.51 9.89
CA TYR A 5 3.64 -5.82 9.42
C TYR A 5 3.73 -5.82 7.89
N THR A 6 3.32 -6.91 7.25
CA THR A 6 3.26 -7.00 5.78
C THR A 6 2.29 -5.97 5.21
N GLY A 7 1.08 -5.85 5.79
CA GLY A 7 0.09 -4.86 5.40
C GLY A 7 0.60 -3.42 5.55
N PHE A 8 1.24 -3.10 6.67
CA PHE A 8 1.83 -1.77 6.90
C PHE A 8 2.96 -1.44 5.92
N ILE A 9 3.83 -2.39 5.59
CA ILE A 9 4.90 -2.19 4.60
C ILE A 9 4.31 -1.83 3.23
N PHE A 10 3.29 -2.56 2.79
CA PHE A 10 2.62 -2.29 1.51
C PHE A 10 1.91 -0.92 1.48
N ILE A 11 1.25 -0.53 2.57
CA ILE A 11 0.62 0.79 2.68
C ILE A 11 1.68 1.90 2.69
N LEU A 12 2.77 1.71 3.43
CA LEU A 12 3.85 2.69 3.49
C LEU A 12 4.49 2.87 2.11
N LEU A 13 4.78 1.76 1.42
CA LEU A 13 5.33 1.78 0.07
C LEU A 13 4.38 2.51 -0.90
N GLY A 14 3.09 2.17 -0.88
CA GLY A 14 2.11 2.81 -1.75
C GLY A 14 1.94 4.30 -1.45
N THR A 15 2.01 4.69 -0.18
CA THR A 15 1.97 6.09 0.25
C THR A 15 3.21 6.87 -0.20
N ILE A 16 4.40 6.26 -0.15
CA ILE A 16 5.64 6.87 -0.67
C ILE A 16 5.51 7.13 -2.17
N PHE A 17 5.04 6.15 -2.95
CA PHE A 17 4.83 6.33 -4.39
C PHE A 17 3.78 7.42 -4.68
N LEU A 18 2.73 7.54 -3.86
CA LEU A 18 1.73 8.60 -3.99
C LEU A 18 2.35 9.99 -3.79
N ILE A 19 3.09 10.15 -2.69
CA ILE A 19 3.74 11.42 -2.37
C ILE A 19 4.77 11.76 -3.44
N LEU A 20 5.54 10.77 -3.90
CA LEU A 20 6.54 10.95 -4.95
C LEU A 20 5.90 11.39 -6.27
N SER A 21 4.80 10.75 -6.66
CA SER A 21 4.00 11.13 -7.84
C SER A 21 3.49 12.57 -7.79
N LEU A 22 3.19 13.09 -6.59
CA LEU A 22 2.65 14.43 -6.41
C LEU A 22 3.74 15.50 -6.23
N ALA A 23 4.84 15.14 -5.57
CA ALA A 23 5.90 16.06 -5.19
C ALA A 23 6.93 16.31 -6.32
N VAL A 24 7.08 15.37 -7.25
CA VAL A 24 8.11 15.43 -8.28
C VAL A 24 7.47 15.54 -9.66
N THR A 25 7.96 16.48 -10.47
CA THR A 25 7.59 16.59 -11.88
C THR A 25 8.22 15.44 -12.65
N MET A 26 7.38 14.51 -13.13
CA MET A 26 7.80 13.33 -13.91
C MET A 26 7.12 13.31 -15.28
N SER A 27 7.64 12.51 -16.21
CA SER A 27 6.93 12.24 -17.47
C SER A 27 5.59 11.57 -17.20
N ALA A 28 4.60 11.80 -18.07
CA ALA A 28 3.24 11.25 -17.90
C ALA A 28 3.25 9.72 -17.71
N THR A 29 4.14 9.01 -18.42
CA THR A 29 4.31 7.55 -18.30
C THR A 29 4.79 7.14 -16.91
N LEU A 30 5.81 7.82 -16.37
CA LEU A 30 6.32 7.53 -15.02
C LEU A 30 5.28 7.86 -13.95
N LEU A 31 4.54 8.96 -14.14
CA LEU A 31 3.48 9.38 -13.24
C LEU A 31 2.36 8.32 -13.18
N ALA A 32 1.93 7.82 -14.34
CA ALA A 32 0.92 6.77 -14.43
C ALA A 32 1.37 5.45 -13.78
N VAL A 33 2.62 5.03 -14.00
CA VAL A 33 3.19 3.83 -13.38
C VAL A 33 3.30 4.00 -11.86
N SER A 34 3.76 5.15 -11.40
CA SER A 34 3.92 5.46 -9.97
C SER A 34 2.56 5.51 -9.26
N LEU A 35 1.55 6.14 -9.86
CA LEU A 35 0.18 6.14 -9.33
C LEU A 35 -0.44 4.74 -9.33
N GLY A 36 -0.27 3.97 -10.41
CA GLY A 36 -0.75 2.59 -10.48
C GLY A 36 -0.11 1.72 -9.39
N THR A 37 1.20 1.86 -9.19
CA THR A 37 1.94 1.16 -8.13
C THR A 37 1.43 1.55 -6.76
N SER A 38 1.20 2.85 -6.53
CA SER A 38 0.63 3.36 -5.27
C SER A 38 -0.73 2.72 -4.94
N ILE A 39 -1.64 2.70 -5.93
CA ILE A 39 -2.99 2.16 -5.76
C ILE A 39 -2.93 0.66 -5.46
N ILE A 40 -2.20 -0.11 -6.27
CA ILE A 40 -2.10 -1.57 -6.10
C ILE A 40 -1.45 -1.91 -4.75
N SER A 41 -0.37 -1.22 -4.38
CA SER A 41 0.33 -1.47 -3.12
C SER A 41 -0.55 -1.17 -1.91
N ASN A 42 -1.25 -0.02 -1.90
CA ASN A 42 -2.16 0.32 -0.82
C ASN A 42 -3.34 -0.67 -0.72
N LEU A 43 -3.92 -1.09 -1.84
CA LEU A 43 -4.99 -2.09 -1.86
C LEU A 43 -4.54 -3.42 -1.25
N ILE A 44 -3.39 -3.93 -1.67
CA ILE A 44 -2.81 -5.18 -1.12
C ILE A 44 -2.56 -5.02 0.38
N GLY A 45 -1.98 -3.90 0.79
CA GLY A 45 -1.70 -3.62 2.20
C GLY A 45 -2.96 -3.58 3.06
N THR A 46 -4.03 -2.94 2.58
CA THR A 46 -5.34 -2.92 3.24
C THR A 46 -5.94 -4.32 3.35
N ILE A 47 -5.85 -5.16 2.30
CA ILE A 47 -6.32 -6.55 2.35
C ILE A 47 -5.58 -7.35 3.43
N PHE A 48 -4.26 -7.19 3.53
CA PHE A 48 -3.46 -7.84 4.57
C PHE A 48 -3.81 -7.37 5.99
N LEU A 49 -4.04 -6.08 6.19
CA LEU A 49 -4.50 -5.55 7.47
C LEU A 49 -5.90 -6.06 7.82
N MET A 50 -6.83 -6.05 6.86
CA MET A 50 -8.20 -6.51 7.07
C MET A 50 -8.23 -8.00 7.44
N ARG A 51 -7.43 -8.83 6.76
CA ARG A 51 -7.24 -10.24 7.12
C ARG A 51 -6.67 -10.39 8.53
N SER A 52 -5.64 -9.61 8.88
CA SER A 52 -5.05 -9.64 10.23
C SER A 52 -6.07 -9.28 11.31
N ILE A 53 -6.88 -8.24 11.09
CA ILE A 53 -7.91 -7.79 12.04
C ILE A 53 -8.98 -8.86 12.19
N LYS A 54 -9.43 -9.45 11.07
CA LYS A 54 -10.42 -10.54 11.09
C LYS A 54 -9.90 -11.75 11.85
N THR A 55 -8.68 -12.19 11.56
CA THR A 55 -8.03 -13.28 12.30
C THR A 55 -7.92 -12.95 13.78
N LYS A 56 -7.47 -11.74 14.17
CA LYS A 56 -7.41 -11.36 15.59
C LYS A 56 -8.79 -11.39 16.27
N LYS A 57 -9.84 -10.94 15.59
CA LYS A 57 -11.22 -10.97 16.11
C LYS A 57 -11.75 -12.39 16.29
N GLU A 58 -11.39 -13.32 15.41
CA GLU A 58 -11.82 -14.73 15.51
C GLU A 58 -11.06 -15.53 16.57
N ASN A 59 -9.90 -15.03 17.02
CA ASN A 59 -9.07 -15.66 18.07
C ASN A 59 -9.24 -15.01 19.46
N LEU A 60 -10.20 -14.08 19.61
CA LEU A 60 -10.60 -13.41 20.86
C LEU A 60 -11.93 -13.99 21.34
#